data_AF-A0A6A2W8Y2-F1
#
_entry.id   AF-A0A6A2W8Y2-F1
#
_cell.length_a   1.000
_cell.length_b   1.000
_cell.length_c   1.000
_cell.angle_alpha   90.00
_cell.angle_beta   90.00
_cell.angle_gamma   90.00
#
_symmetry.space_group_name_H-M   'P 1'
#
loop_
_entity.id
_entity.type
_entity.pdbx_description
1 polymer ?
#
loop_
_entity_poly.entity_id
_entity_poly.type
_entity_poly.pdbx_seq_one_letter_code
_entity_poly.pdbx_strand_id
1 'polypeptide(L)'
;MDFLSLDDFKNIEVDPQWTAFDYLLKTVEVDQEKAAKKRSPLGNAGESMGKKRERPRQRREEHGRQKRRARAMVLVPPCAPPLLPQSFSQRIEEMGGGNLVFVIEKKLFYSDVNPQASRLSIPFSQVQSHAFLTESEAQHLEGKNNTITALLLEPSMVKTEVNFKKWIMGKSAAYVITTTWNSVVKNNELKDTSVVRLWSFRVNSALCFALQKL
;
A
#
# COMPACT_ATOMS: atom_id res chain seq x y z
N MET A 1 -22.66 -1.01 16.98
CA MET A 1 -21.42 -0.39 16.45
C MET A 1 -21.19 0.84 17.29
N ASP A 2 -20.06 0.93 17.98
CA ASP A 2 -19.74 2.09 18.80
C ASP A 2 -19.08 3.13 17.90
N PHE A 3 -19.82 4.19 17.57
CA PHE A 3 -19.30 5.27 16.75
C PHE A 3 -18.35 6.19 17.55
N LEU A 4 -17.48 6.90 16.83
CA LEU A 4 -16.73 8.01 17.39
C LEU A 4 -17.70 9.13 17.80
N SER A 5 -17.43 9.76 18.94
CA SER A 5 -18.13 10.96 19.39
C SER A 5 -17.18 12.15 19.38
N LEU A 6 -17.73 13.36 19.47
CA LEU A 6 -16.93 14.60 19.55
C LEU A 6 -15.96 14.59 20.75
N ASP A 7 -16.27 13.84 21.81
CA ASP A 7 -15.40 13.72 22.98
C ASP A 7 -14.08 13.01 22.68
N ASP A 8 -14.06 12.10 21.70
CA ASP A 8 -12.85 11.35 21.33
C ASP A 8 -11.78 12.25 20.68
N PHE A 9 -12.15 13.47 20.28
CA PHE A 9 -11.27 14.43 19.60
C PHE A 9 -10.82 15.60 20.49
N LYS A 10 -11.29 15.70 21.74
CA LYS A 10 -11.07 16.87 22.61
C LYS A 10 -9.60 17.21 22.90
N ASN A 11 -8.71 16.24 22.79
CA ASN A 11 -7.27 16.41 23.06
C ASN A 11 -6.42 16.25 21.79
N ILE A 12 -7.02 16.35 20.61
CA ILE A 12 -6.32 16.22 19.34
C ILE A 12 -6.00 17.62 18.85
N GLU A 13 -4.71 17.91 18.76
CA GLU A 13 -4.22 19.11 18.13
C GLU A 13 -4.36 18.93 16.61
N VAL A 14 -5.29 19.70 16.03
CA VAL A 14 -5.60 19.67 14.60
C VAL A 14 -4.86 20.82 13.94
N ASP A 15 -4.03 20.51 12.95
CA ASP A 15 -3.34 21.54 12.15
C ASP A 15 -4.29 22.11 11.08
N PRO A 16 -4.47 23.44 11.02
CA PRO A 16 -5.28 24.10 9.99
C PRO A 16 -4.84 23.81 8.55
N GLN A 17 -3.60 23.34 8.32
CA GLN A 17 -3.09 22.98 6.99
C GLN A 17 -3.43 21.55 6.56
N TRP A 18 -4.06 20.74 7.42
CA TRP A 18 -4.43 19.37 7.08
C TRP A 18 -5.37 19.30 5.87
N THR A 19 -5.09 18.34 4.99
CA THR A 19 -5.96 17.99 3.88
C THR A 19 -7.12 17.14 4.37
N ALA A 20 -8.21 17.05 3.60
CA ALA A 20 -9.35 16.17 3.92
C ALA A 20 -8.93 14.70 4.18
N PHE A 21 -7.82 14.25 3.59
CA PHE A 21 -7.29 12.92 3.81
C PHE A 21 -6.57 12.79 5.17
N ASP A 22 -5.87 13.83 5.62
CA ASP A 22 -5.20 13.84 6.93
C ASP A 22 -6.22 13.77 8.07
N TYR A 23 -7.35 14.48 7.91
CA TYR A 23 -8.50 14.35 8.81
C TYR A 23 -9.05 12.93 8.83
N LEU A 24 -9.20 12.30 7.66
CA LEU A 24 -9.69 10.94 7.56
C LEU A 24 -8.73 9.95 8.22
N LEU A 25 -7.42 10.10 8.00
CA LEU A 25 -6.40 9.28 8.64
C LEU A 25 -6.44 9.44 10.17
N LYS A 26 -6.57 10.69 10.65
CA LYS A 26 -6.68 10.96 12.09
C LYS A 26 -7.92 10.33 12.71
N THR A 27 -9.07 10.39 12.06
CA THR A 27 -10.29 9.73 12.56
C THR A 27 -10.13 8.21 12.67
N VAL A 28 -9.42 7.58 11.73
CA VAL A 28 -9.12 6.14 11.78
C VAL A 28 -8.16 5.80 12.93
N GLU A 29 -7.14 6.62 13.17
CA GLU A 29 -6.23 6.44 14.32
C GLU A 29 -6.99 6.49 15.65
N VAL A 30 -7.89 7.46 15.81
CA VAL A 30 -8.70 7.64 17.02
C VAL A 30 -9.63 6.44 17.25
N ASP A 31 -10.23 5.91 16.19
CA ASP A 31 -11.04 4.70 16.26
C ASP A 31 -10.23 3.48 16.73
N GLN A 32 -9.02 3.31 16.19
CA GLN A 32 -8.11 2.24 16.60
C GLN A 32 -7.69 2.37 18.07
N GLU A 33 -7.37 3.59 18.54
CA GLU A 33 -7.05 3.83 19.94
C GLU A 33 -8.23 3.57 20.87
N LYS A 34 -9.44 3.97 20.47
CA LYS A 34 -10.68 3.72 21.22
C LYS A 34 -10.96 2.22 21.30
N ALA A 35 -10.75 1.48 20.22
CA ALA A 35 -10.86 0.02 20.19
C ALA A 35 -9.77 -0.66 21.03
N ALA A 36 -8.55 -0.12 21.07
CA ALA A 36 -7.45 -0.65 21.88
C ALA A 36 -7.68 -0.44 23.39
N LYS A 37 -8.16 0.74 23.81
CA LYS A 37 -8.51 1.06 25.21
C LYS A 37 -9.62 0.16 25.76
N LYS A 38 -10.55 -0.29 24.90
CA LYS A 38 -11.58 -1.28 25.28
C LYS A 38 -11.04 -2.71 25.46
N ARG A 39 -9.87 -3.04 24.90
CA ARG A 39 -9.28 -4.38 24.94
C ARG A 39 -8.36 -4.62 26.14
N SER A 40 -8.05 -3.59 26.94
CA SER A 40 -7.33 -3.74 28.22
C SER A 40 -8.29 -3.90 29.40
N PRO A 41 -8.27 -5.01 30.16
CA PRO A 41 -9.03 -5.12 31.40
C PRO A 41 -8.20 -4.51 32.55
N LEU A 42 -8.61 -3.34 33.06
CA LEU A 42 -8.22 -2.90 34.40
C LEU A 42 -9.40 -3.14 35.33
N GLY A 43 -9.41 -4.30 36.00
CA GLY A 43 -10.10 -4.43 37.26
C GLY A 43 -9.31 -3.65 38.31
N ASN A 44 -9.96 -2.75 39.04
CA ASN A 44 -9.47 -2.30 40.33
C ASN A 44 -10.65 -1.97 41.23
N ALA A 45 -10.80 -2.79 42.27
CA ALA A 45 -11.63 -2.54 43.43
C ALA A 45 -10.70 -2.49 44.65
N GLY A 46 -10.90 -1.47 45.50
CA GLY A 46 -10.60 -1.54 46.93
C GLY A 46 -9.27 -0.91 47.39
N GLU A 47 -9.35 0.33 47.86
CA GLU A 47 -8.46 0.85 48.89
C GLU A 47 -8.81 0.24 50.26
N SER A 48 -7.80 -0.21 51.03
CA SER A 48 -7.80 -0.14 52.51
C SER A 48 -6.40 -0.39 53.09
N MET A 49 -6.11 0.30 54.19
CA MET A 49 -4.84 0.51 54.89
C MET A 49 -4.19 -0.73 55.54
N GLY A 50 -2.85 -0.70 55.75
CA GLY A 50 -2.23 -1.44 56.85
C GLY A 50 -0.71 -1.68 56.86
N LYS A 51 0.02 -0.79 57.55
CA LYS A 51 1.21 -1.00 58.42
C LYS A 51 2.58 -1.49 57.88
N LYS A 52 3.54 -0.61 58.17
CA LYS A 52 5.02 -0.67 58.19
C LYS A 52 5.59 -1.79 59.08
N ARG A 53 6.62 -2.53 58.62
CA ARG A 53 7.65 -3.20 59.44
C ARG A 53 8.90 -3.57 58.62
N GLU A 54 10.08 -3.33 59.19
CA GLU A 54 11.41 -3.45 58.56
C GLU A 54 12.03 -4.87 58.66
N ARG A 55 12.72 -5.28 57.56
CA ARG A 55 14.03 -6.00 57.37
C ARG A 55 14.42 -7.18 58.30
N PRO A 56 15.06 -8.27 57.78
CA PRO A 56 16.44 -8.18 57.27
C PRO A 56 16.84 -9.07 56.07
N ARG A 57 18.04 -8.73 55.58
CA ARG A 57 18.84 -9.31 54.49
C ARG A 57 19.15 -10.80 54.72
N GLN A 58 18.94 -11.63 53.70
CA GLN A 58 19.78 -12.81 53.47
C GLN A 58 20.19 -12.91 52.00
N ARG A 59 21.50 -13.05 51.84
CA ARG A 59 22.33 -13.15 50.64
C ARG A 59 22.30 -14.61 50.18
N ARG A 60 21.95 -14.88 48.92
CA ARG A 60 22.30 -16.15 48.25
C ARG A 60 22.35 -15.98 46.71
N GLU A 61 23.57 -15.82 46.25
CA GLU A 61 24.21 -16.38 45.05
C GLU A 61 23.34 -16.84 43.85
N GLU A 62 23.37 -15.99 42.82
CA GLU A 62 23.77 -16.27 41.43
C GLU A 62 23.63 -17.70 40.89
N HIS A 63 22.62 -17.94 40.02
CA HIS A 63 22.70 -18.96 38.97
C HIS A 63 21.95 -18.50 37.70
N GLY A 64 22.74 -18.21 36.65
CA GLY A 64 22.42 -18.51 35.25
C GLY A 64 21.22 -17.81 34.57
N ARG A 65 21.40 -16.58 34.09
CA ARG A 65 20.52 -16.02 33.04
C ARG A 65 21.23 -16.09 31.69
N GLN A 66 20.88 -17.11 30.91
CA GLN A 66 21.28 -17.28 29.51
C GLN A 66 21.09 -15.96 28.75
N LYS A 67 22.20 -15.39 28.27
CA LYS A 67 22.20 -14.34 27.23
C LYS A 67 21.42 -14.90 26.04
N ARG A 68 20.18 -14.43 25.84
CA ARG A 68 19.46 -14.63 24.58
C ARG A 68 20.36 -14.04 23.50
N ARG A 69 20.96 -14.91 22.67
CA ARG A 69 21.65 -14.51 21.45
C ARG A 69 20.65 -13.67 20.67
N ALA A 70 20.93 -12.37 20.53
CA ALA A 70 20.29 -11.55 19.54
C ALA A 70 20.58 -12.23 18.20
N ARG A 71 19.56 -12.84 17.58
CA ARG A 71 19.63 -13.15 16.16
C ARG A 71 19.90 -11.80 15.51
N ALA A 72 21.06 -11.67 14.90
CA ALA A 72 21.33 -10.58 13.98
C ALA A 72 20.20 -10.62 12.95
N MET A 73 19.22 -9.73 13.11
CA MET A 73 18.34 -9.39 12.00
C MET A 73 19.29 -8.81 10.98
N VAL A 74 19.52 -9.57 9.92
CA VAL A 74 20.09 -9.05 8.68
C VAL A 74 19.26 -7.81 8.38
N LEU A 75 19.86 -6.63 8.60
CA LEU A 75 19.34 -5.37 8.12
C LEU A 75 19.44 -5.47 6.59
N VAL A 76 18.43 -6.08 5.97
CA VAL A 76 18.21 -5.90 4.55
C VAL A 76 17.99 -4.40 4.39
N PRO A 77 18.84 -3.68 3.64
CA PRO A 77 18.66 -2.26 3.45
C PRO A 77 17.26 -2.03 2.85
N PRO A 78 16.46 -1.10 3.40
CA PRO A 78 15.16 -0.77 2.85
C PRO A 78 15.37 0.07 1.58
N CYS A 79 15.86 -0.55 0.50
CA CYS A 79 16.01 0.15 -0.79
C CYS A 79 16.17 -0.77 -2.01
N ALA A 80 15.92 -2.07 -1.90
CA ALA A 80 15.80 -2.91 -3.09
C ALA A 80 14.33 -2.88 -3.55
N PRO A 81 14.04 -2.50 -4.81
CA PRO A 81 12.71 -2.71 -5.38
C PRO A 81 12.29 -4.17 -5.19
N PRO A 82 11.00 -4.45 -4.96
CA PRO A 82 10.53 -5.83 -4.84
C PRO A 82 10.98 -6.63 -6.07
N LEU A 83 11.36 -7.88 -5.90
CA LEU A 83 11.76 -8.70 -7.06
C LEU A 83 10.51 -9.15 -7.82
N LEU A 84 10.53 -9.02 -9.15
CA LEU A 84 9.52 -9.57 -10.02
C LEU A 84 9.66 -11.12 -10.05
N PRO A 85 8.57 -11.90 -9.90
CA PRO A 85 8.65 -13.36 -9.96
C PRO A 85 9.27 -13.87 -11.26
N GLN A 86 10.01 -14.98 -11.19
CA GLN A 86 10.69 -15.55 -12.36
C GLN A 86 9.76 -15.82 -13.55
N SER A 87 8.52 -16.25 -13.28
CA SER A 87 7.52 -16.50 -14.33
C SER A 87 7.17 -15.24 -15.12
N PHE A 88 7.09 -14.09 -14.47
CA PHE A 88 6.89 -12.81 -15.14
C PHE A 88 8.14 -12.39 -15.90
N SER A 89 9.32 -12.49 -15.30
CA SER A 89 10.58 -12.12 -15.96
C SER A 89 10.81 -12.92 -17.24
N GLN A 90 10.66 -14.25 -17.18
CA GLN A 90 10.77 -15.13 -18.34
C GLN A 90 9.75 -14.74 -19.42
N ARG A 91 8.48 -14.50 -19.03
CA ARG A 91 7.44 -14.15 -19.99
C ARG A 91 7.68 -12.80 -20.66
N ILE A 92 8.25 -11.84 -19.93
CA ILE A 92 8.65 -10.53 -20.47
C ILE A 92 9.83 -10.70 -21.43
N GLU A 93 10.83 -11.51 -21.09
CA GLU A 93 11.96 -11.82 -21.98
C GLU A 93 11.51 -12.51 -23.27
N GLU A 94 10.59 -13.47 -23.20
CA GLU A 94 9.96 -14.11 -24.37
C GLU A 94 9.24 -13.11 -25.29
N MET A 95 8.81 -11.97 -24.74
CA MET A 95 8.20 -10.89 -25.51
C MET A 95 9.23 -9.93 -26.13
N GLY A 96 10.53 -10.16 -25.91
CA GLY A 96 11.58 -9.17 -26.21
C GLY A 96 11.50 -7.95 -25.29
N GLY A 97 10.97 -8.14 -24.09
CA GLY A 97 10.73 -7.08 -23.12
C GLY A 97 11.97 -6.74 -22.28
N GLY A 98 12.18 -5.46 -22.04
CA GLY A 98 13.28 -4.94 -21.21
C GLY A 98 12.88 -3.68 -20.44
N ASN A 99 13.87 -2.97 -19.89
CA ASN A 99 13.68 -1.69 -19.17
C ASN A 99 12.60 -1.75 -18.08
N LEU A 100 12.70 -2.78 -17.24
CA LEU A 100 11.75 -3.04 -16.17
C LEU A 100 11.84 -1.95 -15.09
N VAL A 101 10.71 -1.31 -14.79
CA VAL A 101 10.61 -0.29 -13.73
C VAL A 101 9.41 -0.62 -12.84
N PHE A 102 9.63 -0.61 -11.53
CA PHE A 102 8.57 -0.78 -10.55
C PHE A 102 7.75 0.51 -10.45
N VAL A 103 6.43 0.42 -10.64
CA VAL A 103 5.54 1.59 -10.68
C VAL A 103 4.89 1.82 -9.32
N ILE A 104 4.19 0.82 -8.80
CA ILE A 104 3.41 0.93 -7.55
C ILE A 104 3.13 -0.45 -6.95
N GLU A 105 3.08 -0.53 -5.62
CA GLU A 105 2.36 -1.58 -4.89
C GLU A 105 1.18 -0.94 -4.17
N LYS A 106 -0.02 -1.48 -4.36
CA LYS A 106 -1.19 -0.99 -3.63
C LYS A 106 -2.21 -2.07 -3.39
N LYS A 107 -2.97 -1.91 -2.30
CA LYS A 107 -4.25 -2.58 -2.13
C LYS A 107 -5.25 -1.99 -3.12
N LEU A 108 -6.01 -2.84 -3.81
CA LEU A 108 -7.09 -2.39 -4.67
C LEU A 108 -8.20 -1.78 -3.81
N PHE A 109 -8.80 -0.69 -4.28
CA PHE A 109 -9.98 -0.12 -3.65
C PHE A 109 -11.25 -0.61 -4.35
N TYR A 110 -12.41 -0.43 -3.71
CA TYR A 110 -13.70 -0.74 -4.33
C TYR A 110 -13.85 -0.06 -5.70
N SER A 111 -13.37 1.17 -5.84
CA SER A 111 -13.39 1.90 -7.12
C SER A 111 -12.55 1.24 -8.21
N ASP A 112 -11.53 0.45 -7.85
CA ASP A 112 -10.70 -0.27 -8.81
C ASP A 112 -11.39 -1.55 -9.31
N VAL A 113 -12.22 -2.20 -8.49
CA VAL A 113 -12.91 -3.46 -8.86
C VAL A 113 -14.38 -3.27 -9.23
N ASN A 114 -14.91 -2.05 -9.09
CA ASN A 114 -16.28 -1.72 -9.45
C ASN A 114 -16.49 -1.80 -10.98
N PRO A 115 -17.38 -2.68 -11.47
CA PRO A 115 -17.63 -2.84 -12.90
C PRO A 115 -18.09 -1.55 -13.61
N GLN A 116 -18.76 -0.64 -12.90
CA GLN A 116 -19.21 0.64 -13.44
C GLN A 116 -18.03 1.62 -13.66
N ALA A 117 -16.98 1.52 -12.84
CA ALA A 117 -15.81 2.39 -12.95
C ALA A 117 -14.81 1.89 -13.99
N SER A 118 -14.67 0.57 -14.15
CA SER A 118 -13.82 -0.12 -15.14
C SER A 118 -12.42 0.48 -15.30
N ARG A 119 -11.75 0.72 -14.17
CA ARG A 119 -10.43 1.33 -14.15
C ARG A 119 -9.58 0.86 -12.98
N LEU A 120 -8.27 0.76 -13.19
CA LEU A 120 -7.29 0.76 -12.11
C LEU A 120 -6.75 2.17 -11.94
N SER A 121 -6.88 2.74 -10.74
CA SER A 121 -6.27 4.02 -10.39
C SER A 121 -4.86 3.82 -9.83
N ILE A 122 -3.93 4.63 -10.32
CA ILE A 122 -2.53 4.69 -9.90
C ILE A 122 -2.28 6.13 -9.44
N PRO A 123 -2.48 6.43 -8.14
CA PRO A 123 -2.32 7.79 -7.63
C PRO A 123 -0.88 8.28 -7.82
N PHE A 124 -0.69 9.50 -8.33
CA PHE A 124 0.66 10.04 -8.60
C PHE A 124 1.56 10.02 -7.37
N SER A 125 1.00 10.33 -6.19
CA SER A 125 1.75 10.35 -4.93
C SER A 125 2.25 8.98 -4.46
N GLN A 126 1.74 7.89 -5.02
CA GLN A 126 2.13 6.52 -4.69
C GLN A 126 3.00 5.87 -5.77
N VAL A 127 3.25 6.57 -6.87
CA VAL A 127 4.16 6.10 -7.93
C VAL A 127 5.58 6.20 -7.40
N GLN A 128 6.32 5.10 -7.43
CA GLN A 128 7.69 5.05 -6.91
C GLN A 128 8.66 5.89 -7.76
N SER A 129 8.45 5.90 -9.08
CA SER A 129 9.21 6.70 -10.03
C SER A 129 8.36 6.97 -11.26
N HIS A 130 8.37 8.22 -11.75
CA HIS A 130 7.72 8.59 -13.01
C HIS A 130 8.59 8.33 -14.24
N ALA A 131 9.85 7.91 -14.04
CA ALA A 131 10.82 7.66 -15.12
C ALA A 131 10.49 6.42 -15.98
N PHE A 132 9.37 5.74 -15.70
CA PHE A 132 8.87 4.69 -16.58
C PHE A 132 8.30 5.22 -17.89
N LEU A 133 7.92 6.51 -17.95
CA LEU A 133 7.46 7.17 -19.16
C LEU A 133 8.62 7.88 -19.84
N THR A 134 8.63 7.88 -21.17
CA THR A 134 9.48 8.81 -21.91
C THR A 134 8.94 10.24 -21.76
N GLU A 135 9.79 11.23 -22.02
CA GLU A 135 9.35 12.63 -22.01
C GLU A 135 8.18 12.88 -22.99
N SER A 136 8.26 12.30 -24.20
CA SER A 136 7.20 12.42 -25.20
C SER A 136 5.89 11.78 -24.76
N GLU A 137 5.93 10.63 -24.10
CA GLU A 137 4.74 9.96 -23.56
C GLU A 137 4.14 10.74 -22.39
N ALA A 138 4.98 11.26 -21.49
CA ALA A 138 4.54 12.08 -20.38
C ALA A 138 3.85 13.36 -20.89
N GLN A 139 4.48 14.07 -21.84
CA GLN A 139 3.88 15.24 -22.48
C GLN A 139 2.59 14.90 -23.22
N HIS A 140 2.55 13.78 -23.94
CA HIS A 140 1.34 13.32 -24.63
C HIS A 140 0.19 13.12 -23.64
N LEU A 141 0.44 12.51 -22.48
CA LEU A 141 -0.57 12.27 -21.46
C LEU A 141 -1.08 13.53 -20.74
N GLU A 142 -0.42 14.68 -20.87
CA GLU A 142 -0.98 15.96 -20.35
C GLU A 142 -2.20 16.43 -21.15
N GLY A 143 -2.34 15.98 -22.40
CA GLY A 143 -3.47 16.34 -23.26
C GLY A 143 -4.80 15.77 -22.75
N LYS A 144 -5.84 16.61 -22.75
CA LYS A 144 -7.19 16.19 -22.37
C LYS A 144 -7.69 15.09 -23.33
N ASN A 145 -7.97 13.91 -22.80
CA ASN A 145 -8.39 12.69 -23.52
C ASN A 145 -7.27 11.92 -24.25
N ASN A 146 -6.01 12.34 -24.14
CA ASN A 146 -4.91 11.58 -24.72
C ASN A 146 -4.73 10.24 -24.00
N THR A 147 -4.37 9.22 -24.78
CA THR A 147 -4.35 7.83 -24.35
C THR A 147 -3.18 7.12 -25.00
N ILE A 148 -2.46 6.34 -24.21
CA ILE A 148 -1.48 5.38 -24.72
C ILE A 148 -2.11 4.00 -24.66
N THR A 149 -2.20 3.33 -25.80
CA THR A 149 -2.53 1.90 -25.86
C THR A 149 -1.30 1.11 -25.45
N ALA A 150 -1.42 0.31 -24.41
CA ALA A 150 -0.32 -0.47 -23.85
C ALA A 150 -0.74 -1.93 -23.69
N LEU A 151 0.23 -2.84 -23.75
CA LEU A 151 -0.01 -4.25 -23.44
C LEU A 151 0.14 -4.44 -21.92
N LEU A 152 -0.84 -5.10 -21.31
CA LEU A 152 -0.81 -5.56 -19.92
C LEU A 152 -0.60 -7.08 -19.87
N LEU A 153 0.48 -7.53 -19.24
CA LEU A 153 0.65 -8.91 -18.82
C LEU A 153 -0.09 -9.10 -17.49
N GLU A 154 -1.19 -9.83 -17.52
CA GLU A 154 -2.07 -10.10 -16.38
C GLU A 154 -1.43 -11.07 -15.35
N PRO A 155 -1.96 -11.15 -14.12
CA PRO A 155 -1.58 -12.17 -13.13
C PRO A 155 -1.63 -13.61 -13.67
N SER A 156 -2.57 -13.89 -14.56
CA SER A 156 -2.77 -15.17 -15.23
C SER A 156 -1.80 -15.44 -16.39
N MET A 157 -0.82 -14.55 -16.64
CA MET A 157 0.14 -14.59 -17.76
C MET A 157 -0.49 -14.39 -19.16
N VAL A 158 -1.76 -13.98 -19.20
CA VAL A 158 -2.45 -13.56 -20.41
C VAL A 158 -2.06 -12.13 -20.77
N LYS A 159 -1.91 -11.86 -22.06
CA LYS A 159 -1.61 -10.53 -22.59
C LYS A 159 -2.93 -9.87 -22.99
N THR A 160 -3.17 -8.66 -22.49
CA THR A 160 -4.39 -7.91 -22.76
C THR A 160 -4.05 -6.48 -23.11
N GLU A 161 -4.64 -5.96 -24.18
CA GLU A 161 -4.49 -4.55 -24.53
C GLU A 161 -5.32 -3.68 -23.59
N VAL A 162 -4.71 -2.59 -23.08
CA VAL A 162 -5.33 -1.64 -22.16
C VAL A 162 -5.06 -0.21 -22.60
N ASN A 163 -5.92 0.70 -22.16
CA ASN A 163 -5.72 2.13 -22.36
C ASN A 163 -5.16 2.79 -21.09
N PHE A 164 -4.00 3.41 -21.22
CA PHE A 164 -3.33 4.17 -20.17
C PHE A 164 -3.55 5.67 -20.37
N LYS A 165 -4.02 6.36 -19.33
CA LYS A 165 -4.32 7.79 -19.35
C LYS A 165 -3.79 8.47 -18.08
N LYS A 166 -3.58 9.78 -18.15
CA LYS A 166 -3.41 10.64 -16.98
C LYS A 166 -4.70 11.42 -16.73
N TRP A 167 -5.17 11.41 -15.50
CA TRP A 167 -6.33 12.17 -15.03
C TRP A 167 -5.90 13.24 -14.05
N ILE A 168 -6.30 14.48 -14.31
CA ILE A 168 -6.08 15.61 -13.42
C ILE A 168 -7.36 15.84 -12.62
N MET A 169 -7.27 15.75 -11.30
CA MET A 169 -8.36 15.88 -10.33
C MET A 169 -8.06 17.07 -9.42
N GLY A 170 -8.35 18.28 -9.93
CA GLY A 170 -8.03 19.53 -9.24
C GLY A 170 -6.52 19.69 -9.06
N LYS A 171 -6.05 19.65 -7.80
CA LYS A 171 -4.63 19.76 -7.45
C LYS A 171 -3.88 18.42 -7.48
N SER A 172 -4.57 17.31 -7.70
CA SER A 172 -4.00 15.96 -7.70
C SER A 172 -4.05 15.35 -9.10
N ALA A 173 -3.25 14.31 -9.33
CA ALA A 173 -3.30 13.53 -10.56
C ALA A 173 -3.26 12.03 -10.24
N ALA A 174 -3.84 11.23 -11.13
CA ALA A 174 -3.73 9.78 -11.13
C ALA A 174 -3.46 9.31 -12.56
N TYR A 175 -2.64 8.28 -12.72
CA TYR A 175 -2.71 7.50 -13.94
C TYR A 175 -3.86 6.50 -13.81
N VAL A 176 -4.47 6.14 -14.94
CA VAL A 176 -5.53 5.14 -14.97
C VAL A 176 -5.30 4.15 -16.10
N ILE A 177 -5.50 2.87 -15.81
CA ILE A 177 -5.62 1.80 -16.79
C ILE A 177 -7.10 1.52 -16.99
N THR A 178 -7.57 1.50 -18.24
CA THR A 178 -9.00 1.46 -18.61
C THR A 178 -9.26 0.51 -19.79
N THR A 179 -10.52 0.49 -20.27
CA THR A 179 -11.04 -0.33 -21.39
C THR A 179 -11.30 -1.78 -21.01
N THR A 180 -10.27 -2.61 -20.88
CA THR A 180 -10.39 -4.06 -20.65
C THR A 180 -10.22 -4.44 -19.17
N TRP A 181 -10.09 -3.44 -18.29
CA TRP A 181 -9.79 -3.66 -16.87
C TRP A 181 -10.81 -4.55 -16.15
N ASN A 182 -12.12 -4.42 -16.44
CA ASN A 182 -13.13 -5.32 -15.86
C ASN A 182 -12.87 -6.80 -16.20
N SER A 183 -12.40 -7.09 -17.42
CA SER A 183 -12.04 -8.44 -17.82
C SER A 183 -10.81 -8.92 -17.05
N VAL A 184 -9.81 -8.07 -16.86
CA VAL A 184 -8.63 -8.36 -16.02
C VAL A 184 -9.06 -8.68 -14.59
N VAL A 185 -9.95 -7.88 -13.99
CA VAL A 185 -10.48 -8.13 -12.64
C VAL A 185 -11.17 -9.49 -12.55
N LYS A 186 -12.04 -9.81 -13.52
CA LYS A 186 -12.79 -11.07 -13.55
C LYS A 186 -11.86 -12.27 -13.75
N ASN A 187 -10.98 -12.22 -14.74
CA ASN A 187 -10.12 -13.34 -15.14
C ASN A 187 -9.07 -13.70 -14.07
N ASN A 188 -8.69 -12.72 -13.23
CA ASN A 188 -7.67 -12.89 -12.19
C ASN A 188 -8.26 -12.87 -10.77
N GLU A 189 -9.59 -12.92 -10.65
CA GLU A 189 -10.33 -12.91 -9.38
C GLU A 189 -9.85 -11.79 -8.42
N LEU A 190 -9.66 -10.58 -8.96
CA LEU A 190 -9.22 -9.43 -8.18
C LEU A 190 -10.36 -8.91 -7.30
N LYS A 191 -10.04 -8.59 -6.05
CA LYS A 191 -10.96 -8.04 -5.05
C LYS A 191 -10.38 -6.77 -4.47
N ASP A 192 -11.21 -5.93 -3.84
CA ASP A 192 -10.78 -4.77 -3.06
C ASP A 192 -9.97 -5.12 -1.80
N THR A 193 -9.79 -6.41 -1.52
CA THR A 193 -8.86 -6.91 -0.52
C THR A 193 -7.52 -7.35 -1.11
N SER A 194 -7.41 -7.49 -2.44
CA SER A 194 -6.20 -7.92 -3.11
C SER A 194 -5.14 -6.82 -3.10
N VAL A 195 -3.89 -7.21 -2.90
CA VAL A 195 -2.73 -6.34 -3.10
C VAL A 195 -2.11 -6.67 -4.46
N VAL A 196 -1.79 -5.64 -5.22
CA VAL A 196 -1.16 -5.79 -6.53
C VAL A 196 0.11 -4.96 -6.63
N ARG A 197 1.05 -5.46 -7.42
CA ARG A 197 2.23 -4.73 -7.89
C ARG A 197 2.10 -4.49 -9.38
N LEU A 198 2.32 -3.24 -9.79
CA LEU A 198 2.40 -2.86 -11.19
C LEU A 198 3.83 -2.53 -11.54
N TRP A 199 4.26 -3.11 -12.65
CA TRP A 199 5.54 -2.86 -13.27
C TRP A 199 5.32 -2.36 -14.68
N SER A 200 6.23 -1.53 -15.18
CA SER A 200 6.31 -1.17 -16.59
C SER A 200 7.54 -1.83 -17.21
N PHE A 201 7.45 -2.15 -18.49
CA PHE A 201 8.57 -2.61 -19.29
C PHE A 201 8.38 -2.14 -20.73
N ARG A 202 9.38 -2.38 -21.58
CA ARG A 202 9.40 -1.95 -22.98
C ARG A 202 9.56 -3.12 -23.92
N VAL A 203 8.74 -3.17 -24.96
CA VAL A 203 8.90 -4.09 -26.10
C VAL A 203 8.99 -3.22 -27.35
N ASN A 204 10.12 -3.27 -28.07
CA ASN A 204 10.36 -2.40 -29.23
C ASN A 204 10.08 -0.91 -28.93
N SER A 205 10.53 -0.43 -27.76
CA SER A 205 10.29 0.91 -27.22
C SER A 205 8.83 1.22 -26.81
N ALA A 206 7.85 0.38 -27.14
CA ALA A 206 6.47 0.56 -26.74
C ALA A 206 6.27 0.28 -25.24
N LEU A 207 5.50 1.15 -24.57
CA LEU A 207 5.14 1.00 -23.16
C LEU A 207 4.27 -0.24 -22.94
N CYS A 208 4.70 -1.10 -22.03
CA CYS A 208 3.95 -2.28 -21.58
C CYS A 208 3.92 -2.31 -20.05
N PHE A 209 2.99 -3.08 -19.50
CA PHE A 209 2.80 -3.25 -18.06
C PHE A 209 2.71 -4.72 -17.67
N ALA A 210 3.17 -5.05 -16.46
CA ALA A 210 2.94 -6.34 -15.84
C ALA A 210 2.25 -6.14 -14.49
N LEU A 211 1.13 -6.84 -14.29
CA LEU A 211 0.37 -6.80 -13.05
C LEU A 211 0.54 -8.10 -12.30
N GLN A 212 1.15 -8.01 -11.12
CA GLN A 212 1.30 -9.14 -10.20
C GLN A 212 0.26 -9.01 -9.09
N LYS A 213 -0.50 -10.07 -8.85
CA LYS A 213 -1.34 -10.25 -7.66
C LYS A 213 -0.49 -10.88 -6.54
N LEU A 214 -0.55 -10.34 -5.32
CA LEU A 214 0.11 -10.88 -4.13
C LEU A 214 -0.82 -11.77 -3.30
#